data_AF-A0A9P6N995-F1
#
_entry.id   AF-A0A9P6N995-F1
#
_cell.length_a   1.000
_cell.length_b   1.000
_cell.length_c   1.000
_cell.angle_alpha   90.00
_cell.angle_beta   90.00
_cell.angle_gamma   90.00
#
_symmetry.space_group_name_H-M   'P 1'
#
loop_
_entity.id
_entity.type
_entity.pdbx_description
1 polymer ?
#
loop_
_entity_poly.entity_id
_entity_poly.type
_entity_poly.pdbx_seq_one_letter_code
_entity_poly.pdbx_strand_id
1 'polypeptide(L)'
;TICLVDPFHLHSHLGKDATCQQNNNPNQWPFLKKPDGTWRFNASATKIANAWYGGFSSICRGMHEISFYFFLESMVYTCNRWMLKKLEKNALFCCNIPGLS
;
A
#
# COMPACT_ATOMS: atom_id res chain seq x y z
N THR A 1 -18.70 4.38 12.06
CA THR A 1 -17.32 3.88 12.28
C THR A 1 -16.75 3.46 10.95
N ILE A 2 -15.60 4.03 10.55
CA ILE A 2 -14.91 3.64 9.31
C ILE A 2 -14.19 2.33 9.60
N CYS A 3 -14.49 1.28 8.83
CA CYS A 3 -13.77 0.02 8.91
C CYS A 3 -12.75 -0.01 7.77
N LEU A 4 -11.47 0.03 8.12
CA LEU A 4 -10.40 -0.02 7.14
C LEU A 4 -10.35 -1.42 6.53
N VAL A 5 -10.55 -1.48 5.22
CA VAL A 5 -10.36 -2.70 4.43
C VAL A 5 -8.86 -2.94 4.33
N ASP A 6 -8.37 -3.97 5.02
CA ASP A 6 -7.01 -4.46 4.85
C ASP A 6 -7.05 -5.77 4.05
N PRO A 7 -6.96 -5.72 2.70
CA PRO A 7 -7.00 -6.92 1.87
C PRO A 7 -5.79 -7.85 2.13
N PHE A 8 -4.76 -7.38 2.83
CA PHE A 8 -3.62 -8.21 3.24
C PHE A 8 -3.91 -8.99 4.52
N HIS A 9 -4.84 -8.51 5.35
CA HIS A 9 -5.32 -9.24 6.53
C HIS A 9 -6.03 -10.54 6.15
N LEU A 10 -6.69 -10.56 4.98
CA LEU A 10 -7.36 -11.75 4.46
C LEU A 10 -6.38 -12.90 4.18
N HIS A 11 -5.11 -12.61 3.88
CA HIS A 11 -4.11 -13.65 3.64
C HIS A 11 -3.55 -14.25 4.95
N SER A 12 -3.59 -13.48 6.04
CA SER A 12 -3.10 -13.90 7.37
C SER A 12 -4.09 -14.80 8.10
N HIS A 13 -5.39 -14.66 7.82
CA HIS A 13 -6.42 -15.54 8.34
C HIS A 13 -6.84 -16.50 7.22
N LEU A 14 -6.51 -17.79 7.37
CA LEU A 14 -6.94 -18.89 6.48
C LEU A 14 -8.47 -19.00 6.42
N GLY A 15 -9.16 -18.09 5.73
CA GLY A 15 -10.56 -18.15 5.31
C GLY A 15 -11.65 -18.33 6.38
N LYS A 16 -11.33 -18.54 7.66
CA LYS A 16 -12.29 -19.01 8.68
C LYS A 16 -13.01 -17.90 9.45
N ASP A 17 -12.54 -16.67 9.41
CA ASP A 17 -13.18 -15.56 10.12
C ASP A 17 -14.17 -14.83 9.19
N ALA A 18 -15.47 -15.01 9.46
CA ALA A 18 -16.56 -14.38 8.73
C ALA A 18 -16.48 -12.85 8.76
N THR A 19 -16.01 -12.26 9.86
CA THR A 19 -15.87 -10.81 10.03
C THR A 19 -14.75 -10.27 9.14
N CYS A 20 -13.64 -11.01 9.05
CA CYS A 20 -12.53 -10.65 8.18
C CYS A 20 -12.92 -10.77 6.71
N GLN A 21 -13.63 -11.83 6.31
CA GLN A 21 -14.12 -11.93 4.94
C GLN A 21 -15.10 -10.81 4.57
N GLN A 22 -16.00 -10.45 5.50
CA GLN A 22 -17.03 -9.45 5.24
C GLN A 22 -16.45 -8.04 5.06
N ASN A 23 -15.35 -7.71 5.76
CA ASN A 23 -14.80 -6.36 5.77
C ASN A 23 -13.49 -6.23 4.95
N ASN A 24 -12.80 -7.32 4.64
CA ASN A 24 -11.48 -7.29 4.01
C ASN A 24 -11.40 -8.03 2.65
N ASN A 25 -12.51 -8.55 2.11
CA ASN A 25 -12.49 -9.28 0.84
C ASN A 25 -12.48 -8.32 -0.37
N PRO A 26 -11.34 -8.13 -1.07
CA PRO A 26 -11.23 -7.17 -2.16
C PRO A 26 -12.19 -7.45 -3.34
N ASN A 27 -12.74 -8.67 -3.46
CA ASN A 27 -13.73 -8.98 -4.48
C ASN A 27 -15.07 -8.26 -4.31
N GLN A 28 -15.34 -7.70 -3.13
CA GLN A 28 -16.56 -6.94 -2.87
C GLN A 28 -16.55 -5.54 -3.51
N TRP A 29 -15.42 -5.11 -4.08
CA TRP A 29 -15.27 -3.79 -4.69
C TRP A 29 -14.96 -3.91 -6.19
N PRO A 30 -15.97 -3.91 -7.07
CA PRO A 30 -15.78 -4.13 -8.51
C PRO A 30 -14.85 -3.11 -9.18
N PHE A 31 -14.79 -1.87 -8.67
CA PHE A 31 -13.90 -0.83 -9.20
C PHE A 31 -12.42 -1.17 -9.09
N LEU A 32 -12.05 -2.12 -8.23
CA LEU A 32 -10.69 -2.64 -8.08
C LEU A 32 -10.26 -3.53 -9.25
N LYS A 33 -11.20 -4.00 -10.06
CA LYS A 33 -10.96 -4.79 -11.28
C LYS A 33 -11.08 -3.92 -12.53
N LYS A 34 -10.31 -4.27 -13.55
CA LYS A 34 -10.45 -3.75 -14.90
C LYS A 34 -11.65 -4.42 -15.59
N PRO A 35 -12.14 -3.88 -16.72
CA PRO A 35 -13.23 -4.49 -17.48
C PRO A 35 -12.94 -5.93 -17.93
N ASP A 36 -11.68 -6.30 -18.11
CA ASP A 36 -11.21 -7.65 -18.46
C ASP A 36 -11.17 -8.63 -17.26
N GLY A 37 -11.56 -8.18 -16.06
CA GLY A 37 -11.55 -8.98 -14.83
C GLY A 37 -10.20 -9.04 -14.12
N THR A 38 -9.13 -8.48 -14.69
CA THR A 38 -7.80 -8.41 -14.05
C THR A 38 -7.75 -7.33 -12.97
N TRP A 39 -6.86 -7.49 -11.99
CA TRP A 39 -6.69 -6.51 -10.92
C TRP A 39 -6.04 -5.21 -11.43
N ARG A 40 -6.55 -4.06 -10.98
CA ARG A 40 -5.95 -2.75 -11.28
C ARG A 40 -4.64 -2.51 -10.52
N PHE A 41 -4.46 -3.17 -9.37
CA PHE A 41 -3.28 -3.06 -8.52
C PHE A 41 -2.66 -4.43 -8.28
N ASN A 42 -1.34 -4.46 -8.15
CA ASN A 42 -0.61 -5.63 -7.71
C ASN A 42 -0.53 -5.60 -6.18
N ALA A 43 -1.29 -6.46 -5.52
CA ALA A 43 -1.31 -6.59 -4.08
C ALA A 43 0.10 -6.78 -3.46
N SER A 44 1.01 -7.55 -4.07
CA SER A 44 2.35 -7.73 -3.51
C SER A 44 3.19 -6.45 -3.56
N ALA A 45 3.13 -5.72 -4.69
CA ALA A 45 3.80 -4.44 -4.84
C ALA A 45 3.20 -3.38 -3.88
N THR A 46 1.88 -3.36 -3.72
CA THR A 46 1.18 -2.46 -2.79
C THR A 46 1.53 -2.79 -1.33
N LYS A 47 1.61 -4.07 -0.95
CA LYS A 47 2.01 -4.49 0.40
C LYS A 47 3.41 -3.99 0.77
N ILE A 48 4.35 -4.11 -0.16
CA ILE A 48 5.73 -3.63 0.02
C ILE A 48 5.74 -2.11 0.07
N ALA A 49 5.06 -1.45 -0.87
CA ALA A 49 5.01 0.01 -0.95
C ALA A 49 4.34 0.65 0.27
N ASN A 50 3.38 -0.03 0.91
CA ASN A 50 2.64 0.45 2.07
C ASN A 50 3.07 -0.19 3.39
N ALA A 51 4.20 -0.91 3.44
CA ALA A 51 4.70 -1.48 4.68
C ALA A 51 4.93 -0.40 5.77
N TRP A 52 5.23 0.84 5.37
CA TRP A 52 5.36 1.99 6.28
C TRP A 52 4.06 2.31 7.03
N TYR A 53 2.90 2.00 6.45
CA TYR A 53 1.60 2.28 7.07
C TYR A 53 1.40 1.52 8.39
N GLY A 54 2.00 0.32 8.51
CA GLY A 54 1.89 -0.51 9.71
C GLY A 54 2.28 0.22 11.00
N GLY A 55 3.28 1.11 10.94
CA GLY A 55 3.72 1.91 12.09
C GLY A 55 2.73 3.00 12.55
N PHE A 56 1.77 3.36 11.70
CA PHE A 56 0.79 4.42 11.97
C PHE A 56 -0.63 3.90 12.17
N SER A 57 -0.86 2.59 11.96
CA SER A 57 -2.19 1.97 12.00
C SER A 57 -2.97 2.27 13.29
N SER A 58 -2.30 2.30 14.45
CA SER A 58 -2.95 2.62 15.73
C SER A 58 -3.54 4.02 15.79
N ILE A 59 -2.84 5.00 15.23
CA ILE A 59 -3.27 6.40 15.18
C ILE A 59 -4.37 6.57 14.13
N CYS A 60 -4.19 5.95 12.95
CA CYS A 60 -5.16 6.02 11.86
C CYS A 60 -6.55 5.46 12.22
N ARG A 61 -6.62 4.46 13.12
CA ARG A 61 -7.90 3.89 13.58
C ARG A 61 -8.81 4.90 14.29
N GLY A 62 -8.25 5.96 14.87
CA GLY A 62 -9.01 7.02 15.55
C GLY A 62 -9.28 8.26 14.70
N MET A 63 -8.80 8.31 13.46
CA MET A 63 -8.92 9.49 12.61
C MET A 63 -10.32 9.63 12.02
N HIS A 64 -10.78 10.88 11.92
CA HIS A 64 -11.91 11.22 11.07
C HIS A 64 -11.55 10.97 9.59
N GLU A 65 -12.56 10.68 8.76
CA GLU A 65 -12.39 10.34 7.34
C GLU A 65 -11.48 11.31 6.59
N ILE A 66 -11.77 12.62 6.71
CA ILE A 66 -11.02 13.69 6.04
C ILE A 66 -9.55 13.70 6.49
N SER A 67 -9.30 13.53 7.80
CA SER A 67 -7.95 13.48 8.35
C SER A 67 -7.18 12.25 7.88
N PHE A 68 -7.88 11.12 7.75
CA PHE A 68 -7.30 9.88 7.24
C PHE A 68 -6.92 10.00 5.76
N TYR A 69 -7.80 10.57 4.92
CA TYR A 69 -7.48 10.82 3.51
C TYR A 69 -6.29 11.76 3.36
N PHE A 70 -6.30 12.90 4.06
CA PHE A 70 -5.19 13.84 4.04
C PHE A 70 -3.86 13.19 4.49
N PHE A 71 -3.91 12.37 5.54
CA PHE A 71 -2.76 11.62 6.02
C PHE A 71 -2.22 10.66 4.96
N LEU A 72 -3.09 9.85 4.36
CA LEU A 72 -2.70 8.88 3.32
C LEU A 72 -2.07 9.57 2.11
N GLU A 73 -2.70 10.62 1.57
CA GLU A 73 -2.17 11.36 0.42
C GLU A 73 -0.79 11.95 0.71
N SER A 74 -0.68 12.62 1.87
CA SER A 74 0.57 13.26 2.31
C SER A 74 1.68 12.24 2.50
N MET A 75 1.36 11.08 3.08
CA MET A 75 2.35 10.06 3.37
C MET A 75 2.78 9.29 2.13
N VAL A 76 1.85 8.91 1.25
CA VAL A 76 2.18 8.31 -0.05
C VAL A 76 3.08 9.25 -0.85
N TYR A 77 2.74 10.54 -0.93
CA TYR A 77 3.57 11.53 -1.60
C TYR A 77 4.99 11.60 -0.99
N THR A 78 5.07 11.69 0.33
CA THR A 78 6.35 11.78 1.05
C THR A 78 7.21 10.54 0.86
N CYS A 79 6.63 9.34 0.98
CA CYS A 79 7.32 8.07 0.78
C CYS A 79 7.82 7.93 -0.66
N ASN A 80 7.01 8.31 -1.65
CA ASN A 80 7.43 8.28 -3.06
C ASN A 80 8.62 9.23 -3.29
N ARG A 81 8.58 10.45 -2.77
CA ARG A 81 9.71 11.40 -2.88
C ARG A 81 10.96 10.90 -2.20
N TRP A 82 10.82 10.32 -1.00
CA TRP A 82 11.95 9.73 -0.28
C TRP A 82 12.55 8.55 -1.06
N MET A 83 11.71 7.68 -1.62
CA MET A 83 12.14 6.54 -2.42
C MET A 83 12.86 6.99 -3.69
N LEU A 84 12.32 7.97 -4.41
CA LEU A 84 12.96 8.54 -5.60
C LEU A 84 14.34 9.09 -5.27
N LYS A 85 14.47 9.92 -4.23
CA LYS A 85 15.78 10.44 -3.79
C LYS A 85 16.78 9.34 -3.43
N LYS A 86 16.30 8.28 -2.78
CA LYS A 86 17.13 7.12 -2.43
C LYS A 86 17.60 6.37 -3.68
N LEU A 87 16.69 6.15 -4.65
CA LEU A 87 17.00 5.50 -5.91
C LEU A 87 17.95 6.36 -6.76
N GLU A 88 17.76 7.68 -6.84
CA GLU A 88 18.67 8.60 -7.53
C GLU A 88 20.08 8.53 -6.94
N LYS A 89 20.20 8.56 -5.61
CA LYS A 89 21.49 8.42 -4.92
C LYS A 89 22.16 7.07 -5.22
N ASN A 90 21.39 5.99 -5.28
CA ASN A 90 21.90 4.66 -5.59
C ASN A 90 22.21 4.46 -7.07
N ALA A 91 21.46 5.10 -7.97
CA ALA A 91 21.71 5.10 -9.41
C ALA A 91 23.01 5.87 -9.72
N LEU A 92 23.23 7.02 -9.08
CA LEU A 92 24.51 7.76 -9.11
C LEU A 92 25.68 6.90 -8.59
N PHE A 93 25.44 5.96 -7.68
CA PHE A 93 26.46 5.00 -7.23
C PHE A 93 26.76 3.92 -8.28
N CYS A 94 25.76 3.46 -9.05
CA CYS A 94 25.93 2.50 -10.14
C CYS A 94 26.58 3.07 -11.42
N CYS A 95 26.71 4.40 -11.56
CA CYS A 95 27.44 5.00 -12.69
C CYS A 95 28.96 5.03 -12.48
N ASN A 96 29.47 4.70 -11.28
CA ASN A 96 30.90 4.60 -10.98
C ASN A 96 31.40 3.15 -11.10
N ILE A 97 31.10 2.47 -12.22
CA ILE A 97 31.79 1.23 -12.58
C ILE A 97 33.04 1.65 -13.37
N PRO A 98 34.26 1.55 -12.80
CA PRO A 98 35.47 1.80 -13.57
C PRO A 98 35.64 0.63 -14.55
N GLY A 99 35.39 0.85 -15.84
CA GLY A 99 35.66 -0.18 -16.85
C GLY A 99 34.82 -0.19 -18.13
N LEU A 100 34.24 0.93 -18.56
CA LEU A 100 33.69 1.05 -19.91
C LEU A 100 34.35 2.25 -20.63
N SER A 101 35.57 2.01 -21.13
CA SER A 101 36.23 2.73 -22.21
C SER A 101 36.47 1.77 -23.37
#